data_AF-A0A1C4KIZ8-F1
#
_entry.id   AF-A0A1C4KIZ8-F1
#
_cell.length_a   1.000
_cell.length_b   1.000
_cell.length_c   1.000
_cell.angle_alpha   90.00
_cell.angle_beta   90.00
_cell.angle_gamma   90.00
#
_symmetry.space_group_name_H-M   'P 1'
#
loop_
_entity.id
_entity.type
_entity.pdbx_description
1 polymer ?
#
loop_
_entity_poly.entity_id
_entity_poly.type
_entity_poly.pdbx_seq_one_letter_code
_entity_poly.pdbx_strand_id
1 'polypeptide(L)'
;MTVKPRRAALTAALALSLGALSLTACSSDDDLLDYQTDYANHQPLRVTGYPSAGSLRTVQQIVWHLADRDADALAALHTEDGDAGSTARAWIKTYSKDAQGQVTADFLDEGSVRQEVVLHFAESRRTQEITVRINNEAWGVVLDDPAPAAESR
;
A
#
# COMPACT_ATOMS: atom_id res chain seq x y z
N MET A 1 35.04 2.12 -61.31
CA MET A 1 35.01 0.65 -61.42
C MET A 1 35.29 0.06 -60.05
N THR A 2 34.32 -0.70 -59.56
CA THR A 2 34.27 -1.38 -58.26
C THR A 2 35.04 -2.70 -58.32
N VAL A 3 35.90 -3.02 -57.34
CA VAL A 3 36.00 -4.36 -56.74
C VAL A 3 36.53 -4.23 -55.32
N LYS A 4 35.85 -4.90 -54.38
CA LYS A 4 36.13 -5.02 -52.94
C LYS A 4 36.54 -6.47 -52.67
N PRO A 5 37.55 -6.77 -51.82
CA PRO A 5 37.68 -8.09 -51.22
C PRO A 5 37.30 -8.11 -49.73
N ARG A 6 36.96 -9.32 -49.28
CA ARG A 6 36.10 -9.66 -48.14
C ARG A 6 36.90 -10.01 -46.88
N ARG A 7 36.34 -9.58 -45.74
CA ARG A 7 36.18 -10.27 -44.43
C ARG A 7 37.34 -11.12 -43.90
N ALA A 8 37.97 -10.62 -42.84
CA ALA A 8 38.55 -11.43 -41.78
C ALA A 8 37.67 -11.30 -40.53
N ALA A 9 37.19 -12.43 -40.02
CA ALA A 9 36.43 -12.53 -38.79
C ALA A 9 37.38 -12.52 -37.59
N LEU A 10 37.06 -11.74 -36.56
CA LEU A 10 37.65 -11.84 -35.23
C LEU A 10 36.49 -11.76 -34.23
N THR A 11 36.14 -12.93 -33.72
CA THR A 11 35.28 -13.19 -32.57
C THR A 11 35.89 -12.58 -31.31
N ALA A 12 35.19 -11.66 -30.66
CA ALA A 12 35.46 -11.26 -29.29
C ALA A 12 34.28 -11.73 -28.42
N ALA A 13 34.57 -12.71 -27.56
CA ALA A 13 33.69 -13.26 -26.56
C ALA A 13 33.98 -12.63 -25.18
N LEU A 14 32.97 -12.65 -24.31
CA LEU A 14 32.97 -12.38 -22.86
C LEU A 14 33.24 -10.92 -22.44
N ALA A 15 32.53 -10.31 -21.48
CA ALA A 15 31.89 -10.92 -20.31
C ALA A 15 30.61 -10.16 -19.90
N LEU A 16 29.51 -10.90 -19.74
CA LEU A 16 28.36 -10.50 -18.95
C LEU A 16 28.72 -10.68 -17.48
N SER A 17 29.10 -9.60 -16.79
CA SER A 17 29.18 -9.60 -15.34
C SER A 17 27.77 -9.44 -14.76
N LEU A 18 27.02 -10.54 -14.67
CA LEU A 18 25.90 -10.64 -13.74
C LEU A 18 26.48 -10.69 -12.33
N GLY A 19 26.64 -9.51 -11.73
CA GLY A 19 26.84 -9.38 -10.29
C GLY A 19 25.53 -9.75 -9.59
N ALA A 20 25.35 -11.03 -9.29
CA ALA A 20 24.31 -11.50 -8.39
C ALA A 20 24.66 -11.05 -6.96
N LEU A 21 24.09 -9.92 -6.55
CA LEU A 21 23.96 -9.55 -5.14
C LEU A 21 22.72 -10.29 -4.61
N SER A 22 22.97 -11.35 -3.84
CA SER A 22 21.93 -12.14 -3.19
C SER A 22 21.23 -11.35 -2.07
N LEU A 23 20.07 -10.78 -2.43
CA LEU A 23 18.77 -10.86 -1.76
C LEU A 23 18.76 -10.89 -0.22
N THR A 24 18.58 -9.71 0.38
CA THR A 24 17.72 -9.57 1.56
C THR A 24 16.34 -9.18 1.03
N ALA A 25 15.32 -10.01 1.30
CA ALA A 25 13.92 -9.91 0.86
C ALA A 25 13.46 -8.53 0.34
N CYS A 26 13.74 -8.25 -0.94
CA CYS A 26 13.11 -7.16 -1.67
C CYS A 26 11.78 -7.70 -2.17
N SER A 27 10.73 -6.90 -2.05
CA SER A 27 9.45 -7.11 -2.74
C SER A 27 9.70 -7.58 -4.17
N SER A 28 8.84 -8.45 -4.73
CA SER A 28 8.99 -8.79 -6.14
C SER A 28 8.91 -7.50 -6.97
N ASP A 29 9.67 -7.42 -8.07
CA ASP A 29 9.69 -6.21 -8.90
C ASP A 29 8.26 -5.83 -9.34
N ASP A 30 7.40 -6.83 -9.54
CA ASP A 30 5.98 -6.66 -9.87
C ASP A 30 5.20 -5.98 -8.73
N ASP A 31 5.32 -6.44 -7.47
CA ASP A 31 4.64 -5.83 -6.32
C ASP A 31 5.03 -4.35 -6.14
N LEU A 32 6.30 -4.02 -6.41
CA LEU A 32 6.80 -2.66 -6.29
C LEU A 32 6.22 -1.77 -7.41
N LEU A 33 6.13 -2.30 -8.63
CA LEU A 33 5.54 -1.60 -9.77
C LEU A 33 4.04 -1.37 -9.58
N ASP A 34 3.31 -2.36 -9.08
CA ASP A 34 1.88 -2.25 -8.77
C ASP A 34 1.66 -1.18 -7.70
N TYR A 35 2.42 -1.23 -6.59
CA TYR A 35 2.35 -0.20 -5.56
C TYR A 35 2.66 1.21 -6.09
N GLN A 36 3.67 1.37 -6.95
CA GLN A 36 4.00 2.67 -7.55
C GLN A 36 2.88 3.18 -8.46
N THR A 37 2.25 2.27 -9.20
CA THR A 37 1.12 2.58 -10.08
C THR A 37 -0.08 3.03 -9.25
N ASP A 38 -0.44 2.29 -8.21
CA ASP A 38 -1.52 2.65 -7.29
C ASP A 38 -1.22 3.99 -6.62
N TYR A 39 0.00 4.20 -6.12
CA TYR A 39 0.39 5.46 -5.51
C TYR A 39 0.20 6.65 -6.45
N ALA A 40 0.54 6.51 -7.73
CA ALA A 40 0.38 7.57 -8.73
C ALA A 40 -1.09 7.84 -9.11
N ASN A 41 -1.95 6.84 -8.99
CA ASN A 41 -3.38 6.93 -9.35
C ASN A 41 -4.25 7.48 -8.21
N HIS A 42 -3.72 7.61 -7.00
CA HIS A 42 -4.49 8.01 -5.82
C HIS A 42 -4.08 9.38 -5.26
N GLN A 43 -4.99 10.00 -4.52
CA GLN A 43 -4.65 11.20 -3.75
C GLN A 43 -3.58 10.86 -2.70
N PRO A 44 -2.50 11.67 -2.58
CA PRO A 44 -1.47 11.43 -1.58
C PRO A 44 -2.04 11.50 -0.15
N LEU A 45 -1.76 10.47 0.65
CA LEU A 45 -2.07 10.47 2.07
C LEU A 45 -1.17 11.46 2.81
N ARG A 46 -1.75 12.42 3.55
CA ARG A 46 -0.97 13.27 4.47
C ARG A 46 -0.78 12.52 5.78
N VAL A 47 0.44 12.53 6.30
CA VAL A 47 0.82 11.69 7.43
C VAL A 47 1.45 12.52 8.54
N THR A 48 1.08 12.23 9.78
CA THR A 48 1.78 12.71 10.99
C THR A 48 2.18 11.51 11.87
N GLY A 49 3.13 11.71 12.79
CA GLY A 49 3.63 10.67 13.70
C GLY A 49 4.82 9.89 13.15
N TYR A 50 4.98 8.63 13.59
CA TYR A 50 6.15 7.79 13.32
C TYR A 50 5.75 6.44 12.71
N PRO A 51 5.30 6.40 11.45
CA PRO A 51 4.95 5.15 10.81
C PRO A 51 6.19 4.29 10.53
N SER A 52 6.03 2.97 10.61
CA SER A 52 6.95 2.06 9.93
C SER A 52 6.61 2.00 8.44
N ALA A 53 7.54 1.50 7.61
CA ALA A 53 7.30 1.35 6.18
C ALA A 53 6.09 0.44 5.89
N GLY A 54 5.91 -0.60 6.71
CA GLY A 54 4.80 -1.54 6.58
C GLY A 54 3.47 -0.93 7.03
N SER A 55 3.44 -0.27 8.19
CA SER A 55 2.20 0.38 8.66
C SER A 55 1.74 1.49 7.70
N LEU A 56 2.66 2.31 7.18
CA LEU A 56 2.34 3.33 6.18
C LEU A 56 1.73 2.73 4.91
N ARG A 57 2.38 1.69 4.37
CA ARG A 57 1.90 1.02 3.14
C ARG A 57 0.49 0.47 3.33
N THR A 58 0.24 -0.23 4.43
CA THR A 58 -1.09 -0.80 4.72
C THR A 58 -2.15 0.29 4.84
N VAL A 59 -1.88 1.40 5.53
CA VAL A 59 -2.84 2.50 5.65
C VAL A 59 -3.15 3.15 4.30
N GLN A 60 -2.13 3.30 3.43
CA GLN A 60 -2.35 3.78 2.07
C GLN A 60 -3.26 2.85 1.29
N GLN A 61 -2.98 1.54 1.29
CA GLN A 61 -3.81 0.54 0.62
C GLN A 61 -5.26 0.54 1.12
N ILE A 62 -5.49 0.68 2.43
CA ILE A 62 -6.85 0.83 2.97
C ILE A 62 -7.56 2.02 2.34
N VAL A 63 -6.93 3.19 2.31
CA VAL A 63 -7.54 4.41 1.74
C VAL A 63 -7.78 4.26 0.24
N TRP A 64 -6.87 3.62 -0.49
CA TRP A 64 -7.00 3.34 -1.92
C TRP A 64 -8.17 2.40 -2.21
N HIS A 65 -8.24 1.25 -1.54
CA HIS A 65 -9.35 0.31 -1.70
C HIS A 65 -10.69 0.95 -1.31
N LEU A 66 -10.72 1.85 -0.33
CA LEU A 66 -11.91 2.65 -0.03
C LEU A 66 -12.30 3.57 -1.19
N ALA A 67 -11.34 4.30 -1.75
CA ALA A 67 -11.58 5.23 -2.87
C ALA A 67 -12.06 4.51 -4.13
N ASP A 68 -11.49 3.35 -4.41
CA ASP A 68 -11.80 2.48 -5.55
C ASP A 68 -13.05 1.61 -5.34
N ARG A 69 -13.57 1.57 -4.11
CA ARG A 69 -14.70 0.72 -3.70
C ARG A 69 -14.42 -0.77 -3.80
N ASP A 70 -13.16 -1.15 -3.66
CA ASP A 70 -12.70 -2.53 -3.70
C ASP A 70 -12.84 -3.19 -2.31
N ALA A 71 -14.03 -3.75 -2.07
CA ALA A 71 -14.32 -4.44 -0.81
C ALA A 71 -13.51 -5.73 -0.65
N ASP A 72 -13.16 -6.40 -1.76
CA ASP A 72 -12.48 -7.70 -1.71
C ASP A 72 -11.00 -7.48 -1.35
N ALA A 73 -10.34 -6.50 -1.97
CA ALA A 73 -8.98 -6.11 -1.60
C ALA A 73 -8.91 -5.54 -0.16
N LEU A 74 -9.90 -4.75 0.25
CA LEU A 74 -9.96 -4.27 1.64
C LEU A 74 -10.14 -5.43 2.64
N ALA A 75 -10.97 -6.42 2.34
CA ALA A 75 -11.14 -7.60 3.17
C ALA A 75 -9.87 -8.45 3.24
N ALA A 76 -9.10 -8.52 2.15
CA ALA A 76 -7.84 -9.26 2.09
C ALA A 76 -6.75 -8.69 3.00
N LEU A 77 -6.84 -7.41 3.40
CA LEU A 77 -5.94 -6.81 4.39
C LEU A 77 -6.26 -7.21 5.84
N HIS A 78 -7.37 -7.91 6.09
CA HIS A 78 -7.78 -8.27 7.44
C HIS A 78 -6.82 -9.28 8.09
N THR A 79 -6.50 -9.03 9.36
CA THR A 79 -5.49 -9.83 10.10
C THR A 79 -6.05 -10.76 11.17
N GLU A 80 -7.35 -10.76 11.43
CA GLU A 80 -7.97 -11.76 12.32
C GLU A 80 -8.56 -12.93 11.50
N ASP A 81 -8.78 -14.06 12.16
CA ASP A 81 -9.45 -15.20 11.54
C ASP A 81 -10.93 -14.87 11.28
N GLY A 82 -11.43 -15.18 10.08
CA GLY A 82 -12.83 -15.00 9.71
C GLY A 82 -13.02 -14.36 8.34
N ASP A 83 -14.27 -14.28 7.90
CA ASP A 83 -14.64 -13.55 6.69
C ASP A 83 -14.88 -12.08 7.01
N ALA A 84 -14.01 -11.20 6.50
CA ALA A 84 -14.12 -9.75 6.65
C ALA A 84 -14.96 -9.08 5.55
N GLY A 85 -15.50 -9.85 4.59
CA GLY A 85 -16.16 -9.30 3.41
C GLY A 85 -17.39 -8.43 3.71
N SER A 86 -18.22 -8.81 4.69
CA SER A 86 -19.35 -7.97 5.10
C SER A 86 -18.91 -6.65 5.72
N THR A 87 -17.86 -6.71 6.55
CA THR A 87 -17.28 -5.56 7.23
C THR A 87 -16.64 -4.61 6.22
N ALA A 88 -15.85 -5.14 5.28
CA ALA A 88 -15.28 -4.36 4.20
C ALA A 88 -16.36 -3.66 3.36
N ARG A 89 -17.45 -4.35 3.01
CA ARG A 89 -18.59 -3.71 2.31
C ARG A 89 -19.23 -2.59 3.14
N ALA A 90 -19.33 -2.73 4.46
CA ALA A 90 -19.81 -1.67 5.34
C ALA A 90 -18.86 -0.46 5.35
N TRP A 91 -17.55 -0.70 5.35
CA TRP A 91 -16.53 0.34 5.22
C TRP A 91 -16.62 1.09 3.89
N ILE A 92 -16.72 0.38 2.77
CA ILE A 92 -16.90 0.99 1.44
C ILE A 92 -18.16 1.88 1.42
N LYS A 93 -19.29 1.37 1.95
CA LYS A 93 -20.53 2.15 2.05
C LYS A 93 -20.36 3.42 2.89
N THR A 94 -19.54 3.36 3.95
CA THR A 94 -19.41 4.45 4.93
C THR A 94 -18.42 5.52 4.48
N TYR A 95 -17.30 5.12 3.86
CA TYR A 95 -16.14 6.00 3.64
C TYR A 95 -15.70 6.16 2.20
N SER A 96 -16.20 5.37 1.23
CA SER A 96 -15.67 5.44 -0.15
C SER A 96 -15.72 6.83 -0.77
N LYS A 97 -16.84 7.55 -0.57
CA LYS A 97 -16.94 8.94 -1.06
C LYS A 97 -15.89 9.85 -0.43
N ASP A 98 -15.68 9.71 0.87
CA ASP A 98 -14.73 10.56 1.60
C ASP A 98 -13.27 10.23 1.25
N ALA A 99 -12.97 8.95 1.03
CA ALA A 99 -11.65 8.46 0.65
C ALA A 99 -11.22 8.90 -0.76
N GLN A 100 -12.18 9.24 -1.64
CA GLN A 100 -11.88 9.87 -2.93
C GLN A 100 -11.37 11.32 -2.78
N GLY A 101 -11.60 11.93 -1.62
CA GLY A 101 -11.11 13.26 -1.27
C GLY A 101 -9.77 13.24 -0.53
N GLN A 102 -9.50 14.32 0.21
CA GLN A 102 -8.31 14.39 1.05
C GLN A 102 -8.51 13.60 2.34
N VAL A 103 -7.57 12.71 2.62
CA VAL A 103 -7.47 11.96 3.88
C VAL A 103 -6.13 12.28 4.55
N THR A 104 -6.15 12.44 5.87
CA THR A 104 -4.92 12.46 6.67
C THR A 104 -4.90 11.29 7.64
N ALA A 105 -3.72 10.82 7.99
CA ALA A 105 -3.51 9.72 8.92
C ALA A 105 -2.53 10.15 10.02
N ASP A 106 -3.01 10.09 11.25
CA ASP A 106 -2.20 10.34 12.43
C ASP A 106 -1.78 8.99 13.02
N PHE A 107 -0.50 8.66 12.88
CA PHE A 107 0.07 7.42 13.40
C PHE A 107 0.44 7.62 14.87
N LEU A 108 -0.33 6.98 15.75
CA LEU A 108 -0.16 7.07 17.19
C LEU A 108 0.96 6.15 17.64
N ASP A 109 1.79 6.63 18.56
CA ASP A 109 2.94 5.92 19.13
C ASP A 109 3.90 5.33 18.07
N GLU A 110 4.82 4.45 18.50
CA GLU A 110 5.76 3.77 17.62
C GLU A 110 5.17 2.46 17.07
N GLY A 111 5.18 2.29 15.75
CA GLY A 111 4.61 1.13 15.06
C GLY A 111 5.59 0.02 14.73
N SER A 112 6.20 -0.61 15.75
CA SER A 112 7.16 -1.71 15.54
C SER A 112 6.50 -3.01 15.02
N VAL A 113 5.36 -3.42 15.60
CA VAL A 113 4.60 -4.62 15.17
C VAL A 113 3.08 -4.40 15.15
N ARG A 114 2.61 -3.32 15.75
CA ARG A 114 1.23 -2.86 15.85
C ARG A 114 1.26 -1.35 15.94
N GLN A 115 0.30 -0.68 15.31
CA GLN A 115 0.16 0.77 15.38
C GLN A 115 -1.31 1.17 15.31
N GLU A 116 -1.70 2.08 16.18
CA GLU A 116 -3.02 2.74 16.13
C GLU A 116 -2.91 3.95 15.22
N VAL A 117 -3.91 4.14 14.36
CA VAL A 117 -3.92 5.20 13.36
C VAL A 117 -5.30 5.83 13.35
N VAL A 118 -5.34 7.16 13.43
CA VAL A 118 -6.58 7.92 13.26
C VAL A 118 -6.63 8.45 11.83
N LEU A 119 -7.60 7.98 11.06
CA LEU A 119 -7.93 8.53 9.75
C LEU A 119 -8.84 9.74 9.91
N HIS A 120 -8.53 10.81 9.19
CA HIS A 120 -9.30 12.03 9.13
C HIS A 120 -9.79 12.25 7.70
N PHE A 121 -11.11 12.31 7.54
CA PHE A 121 -11.76 12.49 6.25
C PHE A 121 -12.19 13.95 6.08
N ALA A 122 -11.48 14.71 5.25
CA ALA A 122 -11.59 16.16 5.21
C ALA A 122 -12.98 16.66 4.75
N GLU A 123 -13.65 15.97 3.83
CA GLU A 123 -14.97 16.39 3.31
C GLU A 123 -16.06 16.23 4.38
N SER A 124 -16.10 15.07 5.05
CA SER A 124 -17.15 14.77 6.04
C SER A 124 -16.82 15.21 7.45
N ARG A 125 -15.57 15.61 7.73
CA ARG A 125 -15.06 15.95 9.08
C ARG A 125 -15.27 14.80 10.06
N ARG A 126 -15.13 13.56 9.56
CA ARG A 126 -15.22 12.34 10.35
C ARG A 126 -13.85 11.77 10.60
N THR A 127 -13.70 11.12 11.74
CA THR A 127 -12.55 10.31 12.06
C THR A 127 -12.90 8.84 12.16
N GLN A 128 -11.90 8.01 11.93
CA GLN A 128 -11.98 6.58 12.13
C GLN A 128 -10.64 6.09 12.67
N GLU A 129 -10.68 5.46 13.84
CA GLU A 129 -9.52 4.78 14.39
C GLU A 129 -9.39 3.40 13.78
N ILE A 130 -8.16 3.00 13.45
CA ILE A 130 -7.82 1.67 12.99
C ILE A 130 -6.59 1.16 13.72
N THR A 131 -6.50 -0.16 13.85
CA THR A 131 -5.27 -0.83 14.26
C THR A 131 -4.67 -1.54 13.06
N VAL A 132 -3.45 -1.17 12.68
CA VAL A 132 -2.64 -1.95 11.75
C VAL A 132 -1.62 -2.78 12.51
N ARG A 133 -1.38 -4.02 12.09
CA ARG A 133 -0.45 -4.93 12.78
C ARG A 133 0.14 -5.97 11.84
N ILE A 134 1.23 -6.59 12.27
CA ILE A 134 1.82 -7.74 11.59
C ILE A 134 1.04 -9.00 11.98
N ASN A 135 0.59 -9.76 10.99
CA ASN A 135 0.15 -11.14 11.15
C ASN A 135 0.78 -12.00 10.04
N ASN A 136 1.29 -13.19 10.39
CA ASN A 136 2.00 -14.06 9.44
C ASN A 136 3.06 -13.33 8.60
N GLU A 137 3.89 -12.49 9.25
CA GLU A 137 4.97 -11.71 8.63
C GLU A 137 4.51 -10.59 7.66
N ALA A 138 3.20 -10.40 7.47
CA ALA A 138 2.64 -9.34 6.64
C ALA A 138 1.91 -8.29 7.49
N TRP A 139 2.04 -7.02 7.11
CA TRP A 139 1.22 -5.96 7.69
C TRP A 139 -0.20 -5.99 7.11
N GLY A 140 -1.18 -5.84 7.99
CA GLY A 140 -2.59 -5.68 7.63
C GLY A 140 -3.33 -4.89 8.69
N VAL A 141 -4.66 -4.97 8.67
CA VAL A 141 -5.55 -4.22 9.55
C VAL A 141 -6.44 -5.16 10.38
N VAL A 142 -6.74 -4.76 11.61
CA VAL A 142 -7.88 -5.31 12.35
C VAL A 142 -9.12 -4.58 11.85
N LEU A 143 -9.88 -5.23 10.97
CA LEU A 143 -11.04 -4.65 10.30
C LEU A 143 -12.31 -5.00 11.10
N ASP A 144 -12.67 -4.11 12.02
CA ASP A 144 -13.95 -4.15 12.74
C ASP A 144 -15.02 -3.31 12.03
N ASP A 145 -16.27 -3.37 12.50
CA ASP A 145 -17.34 -2.53 11.95
C ASP A 145 -16.95 -1.03 11.97
N PRO A 146 -17.24 -0.27 10.89
CA PRO A 146 -16.88 1.13 10.83
C PRO A 146 -17.64 1.92 11.90
N ALA A 147 -16.92 2.70 12.68
CA ALA A 147 -17.42 3.48 13.81
C ALA A 147 -17.06 4.96 13.63
N PRO A 148 -17.73 5.68 12.71
CA PRO A 148 -17.42 7.08 12.44
C PRO A 148 -17.62 7.96 13.67
N ALA A 149 -16.57 8.68 14.06
CA ALA A 149 -16.65 9.74 15.04
C ALA A 149 -16.60 11.12 14.35
N ALA A 150 -17.19 12.13 14.97
CA ALA A 150 -17.03 13.51 14.51
C ALA A 150 -15.65 14.05 14.96
N GLU A 151 -14.97 14.81 14.11
CA GLU A 151 -13.77 15.54 14.53
C GLU A 151 -14.10 16.49 15.69
N SER A 152 -13.36 16.40 16.80
CA SER A 152 -13.44 17.38 17.89
C SER A 152 -12.92 18.73 17.40
N ARG A 153 -13.70 19.79 17.65
CA ARG A 153 -13.39 21.17 17.27
C ARG A 153 -12.31 21.80 18.15
#